data_AF-A0A662CU10-F1
#
_entry.id   AF-A0A662CU10-F1
#
_cell.length_a   1.000
_cell.length_b   1.000
_cell.length_c   1.000
_cell.angle_alpha   90.00
_cell.angle_beta   90.00
_cell.angle_gamma   90.00
#
_symmetry.space_group_name_H-M   'P 1'
#
loop_
_entity.id
_entity.type
_entity.pdbx_description
1 polymer ?
#
loop_
_entity_poly.entity_id
_entity_poly.type
_entity_poly.pdbx_seq_one_letter_code
_entity_poly.pdbx_strand_id
1 'polypeptide(L)'
;MLSPSIILYLVARILNPGREFKSSVEDYYFKNARLIWILVAIAIFIGKTFHTITQDAKLFIVDNLSAVPLLLISIILIISSNRKLHMIMIIITIIMIFLDVLLINFLISN
;
A
#
# COMPACT_ATOMS: atom_id res chain seq x y z
N MET A 1 11.99 -11.27 5.47
CA MET A 1 10.63 -10.80 5.81
C MET A 1 9.64 -11.43 4.83
N LEU A 2 9.02 -12.56 5.18
CA LEU A 2 8.10 -13.28 4.28
C LEU A 2 6.67 -12.69 4.27
N SER A 3 6.28 -12.07 5.37
CA SER A 3 4.92 -11.56 5.61
C SER A 3 4.46 -10.49 4.61
N PRO A 4 5.23 -9.43 4.32
CA PRO A 4 4.84 -8.42 3.32
C PRO A 4 4.74 -9.01 1.90
N SER A 5 5.64 -9.94 1.54
CA SER A 5 5.66 -10.60 0.24
C SER A 5 4.42 -11.46 0.00
N ILE A 6 3.92 -12.15 1.03
CA ILE A 6 2.68 -12.92 0.96
C ILE A 6 1.48 -12.00 0.69
N ILE A 7 1.42 -10.85 1.36
CA ILE A 7 0.30 -9.91 1.19
C ILE A 7 0.35 -9.26 -0.21
N LEU A 8 1.53 -8.88 -0.68
CA LEU A 8 1.74 -8.42 -2.06
C LEU A 8 1.32 -9.48 -3.08
N TYR A 9 1.65 -10.75 -2.84
CA TYR A 9 1.22 -11.86 -3.69
C TYR A 9 -0.31 -11.98 -3.73
N LEU A 10 -0.98 -11.88 -2.58
CA LEU A 10 -2.44 -11.91 -2.52
C LEU A 10 -3.06 -10.75 -3.31
N VAL A 11 -2.55 -9.52 -3.12
CA VAL A 11 -3.01 -8.33 -3.87
C VAL A 11 -2.82 -8.51 -5.37
N ALA A 12 -1.64 -8.97 -5.80
CA ALA A 12 -1.36 -9.24 -7.22
C ALA A 12 -2.29 -10.29 -7.81
N ARG A 13 -2.62 -11.33 -7.04
CA ARG A 13 -3.56 -12.37 -7.44
C ARG A 13 -4.99 -11.85 -7.55
N ILE A 14 -5.41 -10.96 -6.66
CA ILE A 14 -6.73 -10.32 -6.69
C ILE A 14 -6.86 -9.30 -7.83
N LEU A 15 -5.76 -8.65 -8.19
CA LEU A 15 -5.73 -7.67 -9.29
C LEU A 15 -5.67 -8.34 -10.67
N ASN A 16 -5.43 -9.65 -10.76
CA ASN A 16 -5.34 -10.38 -12.01
C ASN A 16 -6.68 -11.08 -12.31
N PRO A 17 -7.61 -10.45 -13.04
CA PRO A 17 -8.79 -11.15 -13.52
C PRO A 17 -8.31 -12.28 -14.43
N GLY A 18 -8.63 -13.53 -14.06
CA GLY A 18 -8.38 -14.67 -14.94
C GLY A 18 -8.97 -14.46 -16.34
N ARG A 19 -8.53 -15.25 -17.32
CA ARG A 19 -8.89 -15.10 -18.75
C ARG A 19 -10.40 -15.10 -19.05
N GLU A 20 -11.22 -15.53 -18.10
CA GLU A 20 -12.68 -15.66 -18.22
C GLU A 20 -13.46 -14.41 -17.78
N PHE A 21 -12.79 -13.39 -17.23
CA PHE A 21 -13.47 -12.18 -16.78
C PHE A 21 -13.85 -11.30 -17.97
N LYS A 22 -15.15 -11.27 -18.30
CA LYS A 22 -15.69 -10.54 -19.45
C LYS A 22 -15.93 -9.05 -19.22
N SER A 23 -15.80 -8.55 -17.99
CA SER A 23 -16.00 -7.11 -17.71
C SER A 23 -14.74 -6.30 -17.97
N SER A 24 -14.88 -4.97 -17.97
CA SER A 24 -13.72 -4.08 -17.96
C SER A 24 -12.83 -4.34 -16.73
N VAL A 25 -11.53 -4.13 -16.90
CA VAL A 25 -10.53 -4.23 -15.81
C VAL A 25 -10.87 -3.26 -14.66
N GLU A 26 -11.43 -2.10 -15.00
CA GLU A 26 -11.86 -1.10 -14.04
C GLU A 26 -12.98 -1.62 -13.14
N ASP A 27 -14.01 -2.24 -13.71
CA ASP A 27 -15.14 -2.79 -12.93
C ASP A 27 -14.68 -3.96 -12.05
N TYR A 28 -13.73 -4.76 -12.53
CA TYR A 28 -13.11 -5.81 -11.71
C TYR A 28 -12.32 -5.24 -10.53
N TYR A 29 -11.55 -4.17 -10.76
CA TYR A 29 -10.84 -3.46 -9.70
C TYR A 29 -11.83 -2.94 -8.65
N PHE A 30 -12.88 -2.22 -9.03
CA PHE A 30 -13.83 -1.65 -8.06
C PHE A 30 -14.61 -2.72 -7.30
N LYS A 31 -14.87 -3.88 -7.90
CA LYS A 31 -15.46 -5.03 -7.20
C LYS A 31 -14.58 -5.53 -6.06
N ASN A 32 -13.26 -5.44 -6.21
CA ASN A 32 -12.29 -5.97 -5.25
C ASN A 32 -11.53 -4.89 -4.46
N ALA A 33 -11.74 -3.60 -4.77
CA ALA A 33 -10.93 -2.48 -4.29
C ALA A 33 -10.86 -2.44 -2.76
N ARG A 34 -11.99 -2.62 -2.08
CA ARG A 34 -12.03 -2.63 -0.61
C ARG A 34 -11.11 -3.69 -0.01
N LEU A 35 -11.13 -4.90 -0.56
CA LEU A 35 -10.31 -6.02 -0.09
C LEU A 35 -8.82 -5.77 -0.39
N ILE A 36 -8.51 -5.25 -1.58
CA ILE A 36 -7.15 -4.84 -1.97
C ILE A 36 -6.59 -3.82 -0.96
N TRP A 37 -7.32 -2.74 -0.68
CA TRP A 37 -6.82 -1.68 0.20
C TRP A 37 -6.76 -2.07 1.68
N ILE A 38 -7.62 -2.98 2.14
CA ILE A 38 -7.48 -3.61 3.46
C ILE A 38 -6.16 -4.38 3.55
N LEU A 39 -5.87 -5.23 2.56
CA LEU A 39 -4.62 -5.98 2.52
C LEU A 39 -3.41 -5.06 2.48
N VAL A 40 -3.45 -3.98 1.69
CA VAL A 40 -2.40 -2.96 1.64
C VAL A 40 -2.21 -2.28 3.00
N ALA A 41 -3.28 -1.88 3.67
CA ALA A 41 -3.20 -1.28 5.00
C ALA A 41 -2.56 -2.24 6.03
N ILE A 42 -2.94 -3.53 5.98
CA ILE A 42 -2.35 -4.58 6.83
C ILE A 42 -0.85 -4.75 6.51
N ALA A 43 -0.47 -4.76 5.23
CA ALA A 43 0.93 -4.87 4.82
C ALA A 43 1.78 -3.70 5.35
N ILE A 44 1.28 -2.47 5.24
CA ILE A 44 1.94 -1.27 5.77
C ILE A 44 2.10 -1.38 7.29
N PHE A 45 1.03 -1.77 7.99
CA PHE A 45 1.04 -1.91 9.45
C PHE A 45 2.03 -2.97 9.94
N ILE A 46 2.01 -4.16 9.32
CA ILE A 46 2.92 -5.26 9.65
C ILE A 46 4.36 -4.89 9.31
N GLY A 47 4.61 -4.36 8.10
CA GLY A 47 5.94 -3.95 7.67
C GLY A 47 6.57 -2.97 8.65
N LYS A 48 5.78 -1.98 9.10
CA LYS A 48 6.21 -0.97 10.07
C LYS A 48 6.45 -1.55 11.46
N THR A 49 5.51 -2.36 11.97
CA THR A 49 5.64 -2.96 13.30
C THR A 49 6.88 -3.86 13.38
N PHE A 50 7.11 -4.69 12.36
CA PHE A 50 8.29 -5.54 12.30
C PHE A 50 9.58 -4.75 12.16
N HIS A 51 9.62 -3.71 11.31
CA HIS A 51 10.81 -2.87 11.15
C HIS A 51 11.25 -2.25 12.48
N THR A 52 10.30 -1.64 13.21
CA THR A 52 10.60 -1.00 14.50
C THR A 52 11.04 -2.01 15.57
N ILE A 53 10.43 -3.19 15.61
CA ILE A 53 10.85 -4.27 16.53
C ILE A 53 12.27 -4.74 16.22
N THR A 54 12.63 -4.89 14.95
CA THR A 54 13.96 -5.37 14.56
C THR A 54 15.08 -4.36 14.79
N GLN A 55 14.76 -3.10 15.07
CA GLN A 55 15.73 -2.02 15.28
C GLN A 55 15.89 -1.62 16.75
N ASP A 56 15.30 -2.36 17.70
CA ASP A 56 15.23 -2.00 19.14
C ASP A 56 14.75 -0.55 19.39
N ALA A 57 14.02 0.01 18.43
CA ALA A 57 13.60 1.40 18.43
C ALA A 57 12.21 1.55 19.07
N LYS A 58 11.94 2.71 19.69
CA LYS A 58 10.60 2.99 20.24
C LYS A 58 9.56 2.98 19.11
N LEU A 59 8.46 2.26 19.31
CA LEU A 59 7.32 2.11 18.37
C LEU A 59 6.75 3.43 17.80
N PHE A 60 7.02 4.56 18.47
CA PHE A 60 6.47 5.88 18.16
C PHE A 60 7.54 6.96 17.98
N ILE A 61 8.63 6.68 17.26
CA ILE A 61 9.57 7.73 16.83
C ILE A 61 9.03 8.39 15.55
N VAL A 62 9.14 9.72 15.47
CA VAL A 62 8.59 10.59 14.41
C VAL A 62 9.19 10.31 13.02
N ASP A 63 10.32 9.59 12.94
CA ASP A 63 10.97 9.12 11.69
C ASP A 63 10.08 8.21 10.82
N ASN A 64 8.95 7.78 11.36
CA ASN A 64 7.97 6.89 10.74
C ASN A 64 6.86 7.64 9.97
N LEU A 65 7.12 8.89 9.58
CA LEU A 65 6.14 9.81 9.00
C LEU A 65 5.59 9.33 7.65
N SER A 66 6.38 8.65 6.81
CA SER A 66 5.96 8.26 5.44
C SER A 66 4.84 7.20 5.42
N ALA A 67 4.78 6.33 6.43
CA ALA A 67 3.75 5.29 6.51
C ALA A 67 2.38 5.81 6.98
N VAL A 68 2.31 6.95 7.66
CA VAL A 68 1.04 7.53 8.15
C VAL A 68 0.16 8.02 6.98
N PRO A 69 0.67 8.80 6.01
CA PRO A 69 -0.05 9.15 4.81
C PRO A 69 -0.52 7.93 4.00
N LEU A 70 0.33 6.91 3.84
CA LEU A 70 -0.03 5.70 3.09
C LEU A 70 -1.17 4.91 3.76
N LEU A 71 -1.19 4.83 5.09
CA LEU A 71 -2.30 4.27 5.85
C LEU A 71 -3.58 5.10 5.69
N LEU A 72 -3.49 6.43 5.76
CA LEU A 72 -4.62 7.32 5.55
C LEU A 72 -5.20 7.19 4.15
N ILE A 73 -4.34 7.16 3.12
CA ILE A 73 -4.75 6.92 1.73
C ILE A 73 -5.48 5.57 1.62
N SER A 74 -4.93 4.52 2.22
CA SER A 74 -5.55 3.19 2.21
C SER A 74 -6.94 3.22 2.85
N ILE A 75 -7.11 3.89 4.00
CA ILE A 75 -8.41 4.04 4.67
C ILE A 75 -9.41 4.80 3.79
N ILE A 76 -8.98 5.90 3.16
CA ILE A 76 -9.83 6.67 2.24
C ILE A 76 -10.30 5.78 1.08
N LEU A 77 -9.42 4.93 0.54
CA LEU A 77 -9.72 4.03 -0.57
C LEU A 77 -10.49 2.77 -0.17
N ILE A 78 -10.51 2.40 1.10
CA ILE A 78 -11.39 1.35 1.65
C ILE A 78 -12.84 1.83 1.68
N ILE A 79 -13.06 3.10 2.03
CA ILE A 79 -14.39 3.67 2.28
C ILE A 79 -14.97 4.30 1.00
N SER A 80 -14.11 4.84 0.13
CA SER A 80 -14.56 5.49 -1.09
C SER A 80 -15.01 4.49 -2.15
N SER A 81 -16.01 4.90 -2.93
CA SER A 81 -16.42 4.24 -4.18
C SER A 81 -16.23 5.17 -5.38
N ASN A 82 -15.64 6.35 -5.16
CA ASN A 82 -15.48 7.36 -6.20
C ASN A 82 -14.30 7.01 -7.12
N ARG A 83 -14.61 6.78 -8.40
CA ARG A 83 -13.63 6.39 -9.43
C ARG A 83 -12.47 7.38 -9.57
N LYS A 84 -12.78 8.68 -9.63
CA LYS A 84 -11.78 9.74 -9.75
C LYS A 84 -10.88 9.80 -8.52
N LEU A 85 -11.45 9.60 -7.33
CA LEU A 85 -10.67 9.59 -6.10
C LEU A 85 -9.68 8.41 -6.08
N HIS A 86 -10.11 7.22 -6.47
CA HIS A 86 -9.21 6.06 -6.57
C HIS A 86 -8.05 6.33 -7.54
N MET A 87 -8.35 6.87 -8.73
CA MET A 87 -7.32 7.20 -9.72
C MET A 87 -6.30 8.21 -9.17
N ILE A 88 -6.77 9.32 -8.59
CA ILE A 88 -5.89 10.36 -8.03
C ILE A 88 -5.04 9.80 -6.88
N MET A 89 -5.65 9.06 -5.96
CA MET A 89 -4.95 8.55 -4.78
C MET A 89 -3.96 7.44 -5.13
N ILE A 90 -4.22 6.61 -6.14
CA ILE A 90 -3.23 5.65 -6.65
C ILE A 90 -1.99 6.40 -7.16
N ILE A 91 -2.19 7.45 -7.96
CA ILE A 91 -1.07 8.26 -8.49
C ILE A 91 -0.28 8.89 -7.34
N ILE A 92 -0.96 9.47 -6.35
CA ILE A 92 -0.32 10.02 -5.15
C ILE A 92 0.47 8.92 -4.42
N THR A 93 -0.09 7.72 -4.25
CA THR A 93 0.57 6.60 -3.58
C THR A 93 1.87 6.22 -4.28
N ILE A 94 1.86 6.14 -5.62
CA ILE A 94 3.06 5.81 -6.41
C ILE A 94 4.13 6.89 -6.24
N ILE A 95 3.76 8.18 -6.31
CA ILE A 95 4.68 9.30 -6.10
C ILE A 95 5.28 9.24 -4.70
N MET A 96 4.47 8.99 -3.66
CA MET A 96 4.96 8.88 -2.29
C MET A 96 5.94 7.73 -2.11
N ILE A 97 5.65 6.55 -2.68
CA ILE A 97 6.58 5.40 -2.64
C ILE A 97 7.88 5.74 -3.37
N PHE A 98 7.80 6.39 -4.52
CA PHE A 98 8.99 6.78 -5.27
C PHE A 98 9.86 7.78 -4.48
N LEU A 99 9.25 8.77 -3.85
CA LEU A 99 9.95 9.72 -2.97
C LEU A 99 10.57 9.04 -1.75
N ASP A 100 9.87 8.09 -1.14
CA ASP A 100 10.37 7.31 0.00
C ASP A 100 11.62 6.51 -0.38
N VAL A 101 11.60 5.84 -1.55
CA VAL A 101 12.76 5.12 -2.10
C VAL A 101 13.92 6.06 -2.39
N LEU A 102 13.67 7.24 -2.97
CA LEU A 102 14.72 8.22 -3.25
C LEU A 102 15.34 8.79 -1.97
N LEU A 103 14.52 9.10 -0.96
CA LEU A 103 14.99 9.60 0.34
C LEU A 103 15.86 8.56 1.04
N ILE A 104 15.42 7.31 1.09
CA ILE A 104 16.20 6.20 1.65
C ILE A 104 17.53 6.06 0.90
N ASN A 105 17.51 6.08 -0.43
CA ASN A 105 18.73 5.95 -1.22
C ASN A 105 19.70 7.12 -0.99
N PHE A 106 19.19 8.35 -0.90
CA PHE A 106 19.99 9.53 -0.59
C PHE A 106 20.61 9.46 0.82
N LEU A 107 19.86 8.96 1.80
CA LEU A 107 20.32 8.76 3.18
C LEU A 107 21.39 7.66 3.31
N ILE A 108 21.36 6.63 2.46
CA ILE A 108 22.36 5.55 2.46
C ILE A 108 23.62 5.95 1.67
N SER A 109 23.47 6.81 0.66
CA SER A 109 24.53 7.26 -0.23
C SER A 109 25.44 8.34 0.38
N ASN A 110 25.03 9.00 1.47
CA ASN A 110 25.78 10.04 2.18
C ASN A 110 26.13 9.57 3.60
#